data_AF-A0AAV6TMF9-F1
#
_entry.id   AF-A0AAV6TMF9-F1
#
_cell.length_a   1.000
_cell.length_b   1.000
_cell.length_c   1.000
_cell.angle_alpha   90.00
_cell.angle_beta   90.00
_cell.angle_gamma   90.00
#
_symmetry.space_group_name_H-M   'P 1'
#
loop_
_entity.id
_entity.type
_entity.pdbx_description
1 polymer ?
#
loop_
_entity_poly.entity_id
_entity_poly.type
_entity_poly.pdbx_seq_one_letter_code
_entity_poly.pdbx_strand_id
1 'polypeptide(L)'
;MKGFDGQFVLKWMLEQGLQPKVIPNGSKLMSIEVKSLNIRIIDSFNFLPMSLAKLPATFGLRELKKGYFPHFFNTPENQYYVGPIPDPQFYNPDAMSTAERQKFYSWYEERKAEPFDFRKEMLEYCRSDVDILRRCCIDFREQFLNCAQIDPFQYVTIASVAMAIYRAHHIPPNSIAAIPPGGYITNSNFSLESIRWLDFVSQQENVAIAHAMNGHGEKKLMGASVDGFCEATQTAYQYHGCFFHGCPICYDATTFNPVLQKPMGALYERTQKRSAEIRERFVLVEIWEHDFKQL
;
A
#
# COMPACT_ATOMS: atom_id res chain seq x y z
N MET A 1 -12.29 -10.12 13.95
CA MET A 1 -12.82 -8.89 13.30
C MET A 1 -12.72 -8.93 11.77
N LYS A 2 -11.54 -9.18 11.20
CA LYS A 2 -11.10 -8.77 9.85
C LYS A 2 -11.97 -9.28 8.72
N GLY A 3 -12.52 -10.48 8.80
CA GLY A 3 -13.41 -11.04 7.76
C GLY A 3 -14.86 -11.29 8.18
N PHE A 4 -15.21 -11.08 9.45
CA PHE A 4 -16.50 -11.51 10.01
C PHE A 4 -17.07 -10.49 10.99
N ASP A 5 -16.60 -10.49 12.25
CA ASP A 5 -17.21 -9.68 13.34
C ASP A 5 -17.26 -8.19 13.01
N GLY A 6 -16.23 -7.66 12.34
CA GLY A 6 -16.14 -6.24 12.00
C GLY A 6 -17.29 -5.77 11.12
N GLN A 7 -17.82 -6.64 10.25
CA GLN A 7 -18.94 -6.31 9.37
C GLN A 7 -20.24 -6.13 10.16
N PHE A 8 -20.49 -7.01 11.14
CA PHE A 8 -21.65 -6.90 12.03
C PHE A 8 -21.56 -5.67 12.91
N VAL A 9 -20.39 -5.42 13.49
CA VAL A 9 -20.14 -4.23 14.32
C VAL A 9 -20.32 -2.95 13.51
N LEU A 10 -19.74 -2.87 12.31
CA LEU A 10 -19.88 -1.70 11.44
C LEU A 10 -21.33 -1.48 11.02
N LYS A 11 -22.04 -2.55 10.61
CA LYS A 11 -23.46 -2.48 10.25
C LYS A 11 -24.29 -1.92 11.39
N TRP A 12 -24.14 -2.47 12.60
CA TRP A 12 -24.86 -2.01 13.77
C TRP A 12 -24.57 -0.53 14.08
N MET A 13 -23.30 -0.10 14.00
CA MET A 13 -22.94 1.31 14.21
C MET A 13 -23.63 2.25 13.20
N LEU A 14 -23.65 1.87 11.92
CA LEU A 14 -24.32 2.65 10.87
C LEU A 14 -25.84 2.73 11.10
N GLU A 15 -26.48 1.63 11.53
CA GLU A 15 -27.90 1.60 11.90
C GLU A 15 -28.22 2.53 13.09
N GLN A 16 -27.25 2.73 14.00
CA GLN A 16 -27.37 3.71 15.09
C GLN A 16 -27.04 5.15 14.66
N GLY A 17 -26.79 5.41 13.37
CA GLY A 17 -26.43 6.74 12.86
C GLY A 17 -24.99 7.18 13.16
N LEU A 18 -24.11 6.26 13.58
CA LEU A 18 -22.69 6.56 13.78
C LEU A 18 -21.95 6.45 12.44
N GLN A 19 -21.00 7.36 12.21
CA GLN A 19 -20.12 7.34 11.05
C GLN A 19 -18.67 7.04 11.46
N PRO A 20 -18.32 5.78 11.76
CA PRO A 20 -16.95 5.42 12.14
C PRO A 20 -15.97 5.59 10.98
N LYS A 21 -14.74 5.97 11.29
CA LYS A 21 -13.62 5.90 10.35
C LYS A 21 -13.11 4.46 10.28
N VAL A 22 -12.95 3.93 9.07
CA VAL A 22 -12.52 2.54 8.88
C VAL A 22 -11.23 2.47 8.05
N ILE A 23 -10.41 1.45 8.31
CA ILE A 23 -9.27 1.09 7.46
C ILE A 23 -9.58 -0.27 6.83
N PRO A 24 -9.88 -0.34 5.52
CA PRO A 24 -10.13 -1.60 4.83
C PRO A 24 -8.84 -2.26 4.32
N ASN A 25 -8.94 -3.55 4.04
CA ASN A 25 -7.97 -4.33 3.24
C ASN A 25 -8.77 -5.26 2.32
N GLY A 26 -9.09 -4.78 1.11
CA GLY A 26 -10.12 -5.39 0.27
C GLY A 26 -11.47 -5.36 0.98
N SER A 27 -12.16 -6.50 1.03
CA SER A 27 -13.44 -6.67 1.76
C SER A 27 -13.28 -6.78 3.28
N LYS A 28 -12.04 -6.79 3.79
CA LYS A 28 -11.74 -7.00 5.21
C LYS A 28 -11.60 -5.67 5.96
N LEU A 29 -12.05 -5.60 7.21
CA LEU A 29 -11.94 -4.41 8.05
C LEU A 29 -10.76 -4.56 9.03
N MET A 30 -9.73 -3.73 8.87
CA MET A 30 -8.51 -3.79 9.69
C MET A 30 -8.65 -3.02 11.01
N SER A 31 -9.37 -1.90 10.98
CA SER A 31 -9.69 -1.10 12.17
C SER A 31 -10.97 -0.31 11.98
N ILE A 32 -11.66 -0.06 13.09
CA ILE A 32 -12.84 0.80 13.17
C ILE A 32 -12.57 1.82 14.27
N GLU A 33 -12.73 3.11 13.99
CA GLU A 33 -12.48 4.22 14.91
C GLU A 33 -13.73 5.08 15.03
N VAL A 34 -14.29 5.16 16.23
CA VAL A 34 -15.42 6.03 16.58
C VAL A 34 -14.87 7.20 17.39
N LYS A 35 -14.55 8.31 16.70
CA LYS A 35 -13.93 9.49 17.33
C LYS A 35 -14.78 10.09 18.44
N SER A 36 -16.09 10.14 18.25
CA SER A 36 -17.03 10.70 19.23
C SER A 36 -17.03 9.96 20.56
N LEU A 37 -16.72 8.66 20.56
CA LEU A 37 -16.67 7.82 21.76
C LEU A 37 -15.24 7.54 22.23
N ASN A 38 -14.23 8.04 21.51
CA ASN A 38 -12.82 7.68 21.71
C ASN A 38 -12.59 6.15 21.74
N ILE A 39 -13.31 5.41 20.87
CA ILE A 39 -13.19 3.96 20.76
C ILE A 39 -12.47 3.62 19.46
N ARG A 40 -11.43 2.79 19.58
CA ARG A 40 -10.75 2.17 18.44
C ARG A 40 -10.78 0.67 18.61
N ILE A 41 -11.28 -0.01 17.60
CA ILE A 41 -11.34 -1.46 17.52
C ILE A 41 -10.33 -1.90 16.46
N ILE A 42 -9.49 -2.86 16.81
CA ILE A 42 -8.46 -3.46 15.94
C ILE A 42 -8.53 -4.99 16.03
N ASP A 43 -8.01 -5.70 15.02
CA ASP A 43 -7.98 -7.16 15.04
C ASP A 43 -6.68 -7.69 15.65
N SER A 44 -6.81 -8.49 16.72
CA SER A 44 -5.68 -9.19 17.35
C SER A 44 -4.95 -10.13 16.38
N PHE A 45 -5.64 -10.69 15.38
CA PHE A 45 -5.05 -11.57 14.37
C PHE A 45 -4.05 -10.86 13.46
N ASN A 46 -4.09 -9.52 13.36
CA ASN A 46 -3.05 -8.75 12.66
C ASN A 46 -1.72 -8.69 13.42
N PHE A 47 -1.72 -9.13 14.69
CA PHE A 47 -0.56 -9.21 15.56
C PHE A 47 -0.18 -10.65 15.88
N LEU A 48 -1.19 -11.51 16.09
CA LEU A 48 -1.07 -12.90 16.50
C LEU A 48 -1.74 -13.80 15.44
N PRO A 49 -1.09 -14.10 14.30
CA PRO A 49 -1.70 -14.80 13.17
C PRO A 49 -1.77 -16.33 13.40
N MET A 50 -2.41 -16.74 14.51
CA MET A 50 -2.58 -18.14 14.88
C MET A 50 -3.95 -18.37 15.55
N SER A 51 -4.35 -19.63 15.69
CA SER A 51 -5.61 -19.98 16.36
C SER A 51 -5.52 -19.72 17.86
N LEU A 52 -6.67 -19.39 18.46
CA LEU A 52 -6.77 -19.11 19.90
C LEU A 52 -6.24 -20.25 20.76
N ALA A 53 -6.51 -21.50 20.36
CA ALA A 53 -6.03 -22.71 21.05
C ALA A 53 -4.50 -22.85 21.09
N LYS A 54 -3.77 -22.20 20.17
CA LYS A 54 -2.30 -22.25 20.13
C LYS A 54 -1.65 -21.17 21.01
N LEU A 55 -2.38 -20.07 21.29
CA LEU A 55 -1.82 -18.93 22.01
C LEU A 55 -1.30 -19.28 23.41
N PRO A 56 -2.02 -20.05 24.27
CA PRO A 56 -1.52 -20.35 25.61
C PRO A 56 -0.15 -21.03 25.59
N ALA A 57 0.04 -22.02 24.69
CA ALA A 57 1.30 -22.72 24.55
C ALA A 57 2.43 -21.78 24.05
N THR A 58 2.14 -20.91 23.09
CA THR A 58 3.11 -19.93 22.57
C THR A 58 3.57 -18.93 23.63
N PHE A 59 2.67 -18.48 24.49
CA PHE A 59 2.96 -17.51 25.56
C PHE A 59 3.32 -18.17 26.90
N GLY A 60 3.48 -19.50 26.95
CA GLY A 60 3.79 -20.22 28.19
C GLY A 60 2.70 -20.12 29.28
N LEU A 61 1.46 -19.78 28.90
CA LEU A 61 0.33 -19.68 29.82
C LEU A 61 -0.25 -21.06 30.10
N ARG A 62 -0.50 -21.36 31.38
CA ARG A 62 -1.23 -22.58 31.78
C ARG A 62 -2.67 -22.49 31.26
N GLU A 63 -3.07 -23.46 30.43
CA GLU A 63 -4.44 -23.59 29.92
C GLU A 63 -5.45 -23.62 31.09
N LEU A 64 -6.44 -22.73 31.07
CA LEU A 64 -7.45 -22.63 32.15
C LEU A 64 -8.68 -23.50 31.93
N LYS A 65 -8.98 -23.89 30.69
CA LYS A 65 -9.99 -24.91 30.38
C LYS A 65 -9.85 -25.35 28.93
N LYS A 66 -9.59 -26.64 28.73
CA LYS A 66 -9.61 -27.28 27.41
C LYS A 66 -10.95 -28.00 27.27
N GLY A 67 -11.93 -27.31 26.70
CA GLY A 67 -13.24 -27.87 26.40
C GLY A 67 -13.57 -27.68 24.93
N TYR A 68 -14.40 -28.57 24.38
CA TYR A 68 -14.95 -28.43 23.04
C TYR A 68 -16.35 -27.82 23.14
N PHE A 69 -16.73 -26.97 22.18
CA PHE A 69 -18.04 -26.34 22.15
C PHE A 69 -18.88 -26.85 20.96
N PRO A 70 -20.16 -27.20 21.15
CA PRO A 70 -20.99 -27.75 20.08
C PRO A 70 -21.54 -26.62 19.19
N HIS A 71 -20.72 -26.15 18.24
CA HIS A 71 -21.06 -25.01 17.37
C HIS A 71 -22.37 -25.19 16.60
N PHE A 72 -22.67 -26.40 16.12
CA PHE A 72 -23.91 -26.66 15.36
C PHE A 72 -25.13 -26.87 16.25
N PHE A 73 -24.95 -26.97 17.57
CA PHE A 73 -26.06 -27.06 18.52
C PHE A 73 -26.62 -25.68 18.87
N ASN A 74 -25.92 -24.60 18.52
CA ASN A 74 -26.32 -23.23 18.78
C ASN A 74 -27.47 -22.78 17.86
N THR A 75 -28.68 -23.24 18.15
CA THR A 75 -29.93 -22.84 17.46
C THR A 75 -30.89 -22.19 18.45
N PRO A 76 -31.88 -21.40 17.99
CA PRO A 76 -32.89 -20.77 18.86
C PRO A 76 -33.62 -21.77 19.77
N GLU A 77 -33.86 -22.99 19.29
CA GLU A 77 -34.61 -24.04 19.98
C GLU A 77 -33.79 -24.61 21.15
N ASN A 78 -32.47 -24.70 21.00
CA ASN A 78 -31.58 -25.31 21.98
C ASN A 78 -31.04 -24.32 23.03
N GLN A 79 -31.42 -23.04 22.96
CA GLN A 79 -30.90 -22.01 23.86
C GLN A 79 -31.19 -22.26 25.34
N TYR A 80 -32.21 -23.05 25.67
CA TYR A 80 -32.57 -23.40 27.05
C TYR A 80 -32.35 -24.89 27.35
N TYR A 81 -31.59 -25.59 26.52
CA TYR A 81 -31.37 -27.02 26.65
C TYR A 81 -30.57 -27.35 27.91
N VAL A 82 -31.13 -28.26 28.71
CA VAL A 82 -30.48 -28.91 29.85
C VAL A 82 -30.72 -30.41 29.71
N GLY A 83 -29.66 -31.20 29.55
CA GLY A 83 -29.80 -32.62 29.25
C GLY A 83 -28.45 -33.33 29.10
N PRO A 84 -28.41 -34.51 28.46
CA PRO A 84 -27.15 -35.15 28.11
C PRO A 84 -26.32 -34.30 27.13
N ILE A 85 -25.02 -34.55 27.06
CA ILE A 85 -24.14 -33.88 26.10
C ILE A 85 -24.65 -34.05 24.65
N PRO A 86 -24.61 -33.00 23.80
CA PRO A 86 -25.03 -33.11 22.40
C PRO A 86 -24.21 -34.15 21.63
N ASP A 87 -24.81 -34.76 20.62
CA ASP A 87 -24.13 -35.73 19.76
C ASP A 87 -22.80 -35.19 19.19
N PRO A 88 -21.76 -36.04 19.00
CA PRO A 88 -20.47 -35.62 18.46
C PRO A 88 -20.56 -34.83 17.15
N GLN A 89 -21.56 -35.09 16.30
CA GLN A 89 -21.75 -34.36 15.05
C GLN A 89 -21.87 -32.84 15.26
N PHE A 90 -22.42 -32.40 16.40
CA PHE A 90 -22.62 -30.99 16.70
C PHE A 90 -21.32 -30.22 17.02
N TYR A 91 -20.22 -30.95 17.25
CA TYR A 91 -18.89 -30.41 17.54
C TYR A 91 -17.99 -30.33 16.30
N ASN A 92 -18.47 -30.78 15.12
CA ASN A 92 -17.72 -30.80 13.87
C ASN A 92 -16.35 -31.55 13.93
N PRO A 93 -16.32 -32.83 14.37
CA PRO A 93 -15.08 -33.60 14.51
C PRO A 93 -14.37 -33.85 13.17
N ASP A 94 -15.07 -33.77 12.04
CA ASP A 94 -14.51 -33.99 10.70
C ASP A 94 -13.64 -32.82 10.22
N ALA A 95 -13.82 -31.62 10.79
CA ALA A 95 -12.94 -30.48 10.52
C ALA A 95 -11.66 -30.49 11.39
N MET A 96 -11.55 -31.40 12.37
CA MET A 96 -10.40 -31.51 13.25
C MET A 96 -9.29 -32.36 12.63
N SER A 97 -8.03 -32.10 13.01
CA SER A 97 -6.93 -33.01 12.67
C SER A 97 -7.10 -34.37 13.37
N THR A 98 -6.49 -35.43 12.84
CA THR A 98 -6.57 -36.79 13.43
C THR A 98 -6.21 -36.82 14.91
N ALA A 99 -5.17 -36.07 15.30
CA ALA A 99 -4.72 -35.98 16.69
C ALA A 99 -5.69 -35.20 17.59
N GLU A 100 -6.32 -34.14 17.08
CA GLU A 100 -7.34 -33.38 17.83
C GLU A 100 -8.65 -34.15 17.94
N ARG A 101 -9.03 -34.89 16.89
CA ARG A 101 -10.22 -35.74 16.89
C ARG A 101 -10.12 -36.86 17.92
N GLN A 102 -8.94 -37.47 18.09
CA GLN A 102 -8.73 -38.49 19.13
C GLN A 102 -8.90 -37.88 20.54
N LYS A 103 -8.30 -36.71 20.78
CA LYS A 103 -8.46 -35.99 22.05
C LYS A 103 -9.91 -35.60 22.33
N PHE A 104 -10.65 -35.22 21.29
CA PHE A 104 -12.07 -34.90 21.38
C PHE A 104 -12.90 -36.10 21.85
N TYR A 105 -12.75 -37.28 21.23
CA TYR A 105 -13.53 -38.44 21.65
C TYR A 105 -13.19 -38.92 23.06
N SER A 106 -11.92 -38.86 23.48
CA SER A 106 -11.55 -39.14 24.88
C SER A 106 -12.25 -38.20 25.85
N TRP A 107 -12.20 -36.89 25.57
CA TRP A 107 -12.92 -35.87 26.36
C TRP A 107 -14.44 -36.07 26.34
N TYR A 108 -15.00 -36.47 25.20
CA TYR A 108 -16.44 -36.67 25.03
C TYR A 108 -16.95 -37.84 25.87
N GLU A 109 -16.26 -38.98 25.86
CA GLU A 109 -16.66 -40.14 26.66
C GLU A 109 -16.52 -39.86 28.16
N GLU A 110 -15.53 -39.06 28.58
CA GLU A 110 -15.40 -38.60 29.97
C GLU A 110 -16.57 -37.70 30.41
N ARG A 111 -17.02 -36.77 29.56
CA ARG A 111 -18.12 -35.83 29.88
C ARG A 111 -19.52 -36.37 29.60
N LYS A 112 -19.66 -37.52 28.97
CA LYS A 112 -20.96 -38.10 28.56
C LYS A 112 -21.93 -38.33 29.71
N ALA A 113 -21.41 -38.56 30.91
CA ALA A 113 -22.21 -38.78 32.12
C ALA A 113 -22.58 -37.47 32.85
N GLU A 114 -22.00 -36.33 32.48
CA GLU A 114 -22.27 -35.04 33.11
C GLU A 114 -23.51 -34.37 32.50
N PRO A 115 -24.33 -33.67 33.32
CA PRO A 115 -25.41 -32.86 32.80
C PRO A 115 -24.85 -31.66 32.02
N PHE A 116 -25.35 -31.48 30.80
CA PHE A 116 -24.99 -30.39 29.91
C PHE A 116 -26.05 -29.29 29.96
N ASP A 117 -25.65 -28.12 30.45
CA ASP A 117 -26.43 -26.88 30.38
C ASP A 117 -25.82 -26.00 29.28
N PHE A 118 -26.56 -25.83 28.19
CA PHE A 118 -26.05 -25.13 27.01
C PHE A 118 -25.67 -23.68 27.29
N ARG A 119 -26.45 -22.95 28.10
CA ARG A 119 -26.16 -21.53 28.39
C ARG A 119 -24.94 -21.39 29.27
N LYS A 120 -24.84 -22.25 30.28
CA LYS A 120 -23.70 -22.24 31.20
C LYS A 120 -22.41 -22.55 30.45
N GLU A 121 -22.41 -23.60 29.62
CA GLU A 121 -21.24 -23.98 28.82
C GLU A 121 -20.91 -22.90 27.78
N MET A 122 -21.90 -22.29 27.12
CA MET A 122 -21.67 -21.18 26.19
C MET A 122 -21.04 -19.96 26.88
N LEU A 123 -21.57 -19.57 28.05
CA LEU A 123 -21.01 -18.45 28.82
C LEU A 123 -19.58 -18.74 29.28
N GLU A 124 -19.33 -19.94 29.79
CA GLU A 124 -17.99 -20.35 30.24
C GLU A 124 -17.00 -20.41 29.08
N TYR A 125 -17.42 -20.93 27.93
CA TYR A 125 -16.63 -20.98 26.70
C TYR A 125 -16.24 -19.56 26.23
N CYS A 126 -17.22 -18.67 26.06
CA CYS A 126 -16.95 -17.28 25.64
C CYS A 126 -16.05 -16.54 26.63
N ARG A 127 -16.26 -16.73 27.94
CA ARG A 127 -15.40 -16.12 28.97
C ARG A 127 -13.97 -16.64 28.88
N SER A 128 -13.79 -17.94 28.69
CA SER A 128 -12.47 -18.57 28.54
C SER A 128 -11.74 -18.01 27.31
N ASP A 129 -12.41 -17.95 26.16
CA ASP A 129 -11.81 -17.47 24.91
C ASP A 129 -11.35 -16.01 25.02
N VAL A 130 -12.20 -15.14 25.58
CA VAL A 130 -11.85 -13.72 25.80
C VAL A 130 -10.73 -13.57 26.83
N ASP A 131 -10.73 -14.38 27.90
CA ASP A 131 -9.69 -14.32 28.93
C ASP A 131 -8.33 -14.77 28.40
N ILE A 132 -8.29 -15.86 27.61
CA ILE A 132 -7.08 -16.34 26.93
C ILE A 132 -6.54 -15.23 26.03
N LEU A 133 -7.39 -14.67 25.16
CA LEU A 133 -6.96 -13.62 24.24
C LEU A 133 -6.44 -12.40 24.99
N ARG A 134 -7.14 -11.97 26.05
CA ARG A 134 -6.74 -10.84 26.89
C ARG A 134 -5.37 -11.05 27.51
N ARG A 135 -5.12 -12.21 28.14
CA ARG A 135 -3.83 -12.52 28.77
C ARG A 135 -2.69 -12.51 27.76
N CYS A 136 -2.89 -13.15 26.61
CA CYS A 136 -1.88 -13.19 25.55
C CYS A 136 -1.59 -11.79 24.99
N CYS A 137 -2.63 -10.96 24.79
CA CYS A 137 -2.45 -9.58 24.35
C CYS A 137 -1.71 -8.72 25.36
N ILE A 138 -1.96 -8.90 26.67
CA ILE A 138 -1.24 -8.19 27.74
C ILE A 138 0.24 -8.58 27.71
N ASP A 139 0.55 -9.87 27.71
CA ASP A 139 1.93 -10.36 27.69
C ASP A 139 2.68 -9.90 26.43
N PHE A 140 2.02 -9.99 25.26
CA PHE A 140 2.55 -9.45 24.01
C PHE A 140 2.85 -7.95 24.10
N ARG A 141 1.96 -7.16 24.69
CA ARG A 141 2.16 -5.72 24.88
C ARG A 141 3.36 -5.44 25.79
N GLU A 142 3.48 -6.16 26.89
CA GLU A 142 4.59 -6.02 27.85
C GLU A 142 5.93 -6.33 27.19
N GLN A 143 6.03 -7.40 26.39
CA GLN A 143 7.24 -7.73 25.65
C GLN A 143 7.69 -6.60 24.71
N PHE A 144 6.75 -5.99 23.96
CA PHE A 144 7.07 -4.88 23.05
C PHE A 144 7.48 -3.60 23.81
N LEU A 145 6.81 -3.29 24.92
CA LEU A 145 7.16 -2.15 25.76
C LEU A 145 8.55 -2.32 26.37
N ASN A 146 8.89 -3.53 26.84
CA ASN A 146 10.19 -3.83 27.44
C ASN A 146 11.33 -3.77 26.40
N CYS A 147 11.12 -4.33 25.21
CA CYS A 147 12.16 -4.44 24.20
C CYS A 147 12.36 -3.17 23.37
N ALA A 148 11.29 -2.44 23.04
CA ALA A 148 11.33 -1.34 22.08
C ALA A 148 10.70 -0.03 22.58
N GLN A 149 10.15 0.00 23.80
CA GLN A 149 9.44 1.16 24.37
C GLN A 149 8.29 1.69 23.50
N ILE A 150 7.69 0.80 22.71
CA ILE A 150 6.59 1.12 21.80
C ILE A 150 5.41 0.23 22.14
N ASP A 151 4.24 0.84 22.34
CA ASP A 151 3.00 0.09 22.52
C ASP A 151 2.51 -0.44 21.15
N PRO A 152 2.47 -1.77 20.93
CA PRO A 152 2.14 -2.34 19.64
C PRO A 152 0.69 -2.04 19.24
N PHE A 153 -0.22 -1.90 20.21
CA PHE A 153 -1.63 -1.68 19.91
C PHE A 153 -1.96 -0.23 19.54
N GLN A 154 -0.99 0.69 19.58
CA GLN A 154 -1.14 2.01 18.94
C GLN A 154 -1.20 1.91 17.40
N TYR A 155 -0.78 0.78 16.85
CA TYR A 155 -0.79 0.51 15.42
C TYR A 155 -1.93 -0.46 15.05
N VAL A 156 -2.02 -0.80 13.76
CA VAL A 156 -3.10 -1.67 13.23
C VAL A 156 -2.58 -3.07 12.89
N THR A 157 -1.28 -3.21 12.60
CA THR A 157 -0.63 -4.48 12.24
C THR A 157 0.76 -4.59 12.84
N ILE A 158 1.24 -5.83 13.03
CA ILE A 158 2.61 -6.06 13.48
C ILE A 158 3.68 -5.47 12.55
N ALA A 159 3.42 -5.44 11.23
CA ALA A 159 4.31 -4.80 10.26
C ALA A 159 4.44 -3.28 10.50
N SER A 160 3.33 -2.61 10.84
CA SER A 160 3.37 -1.19 11.20
C SER A 160 4.12 -0.93 12.51
N VAL A 161 4.05 -1.85 13.48
CA VAL A 161 4.88 -1.80 14.70
C VAL A 161 6.35 -1.98 14.36
N ALA A 162 6.71 -3.00 13.57
CA ALA A 162 8.09 -3.26 13.17
C ALA A 162 8.71 -2.05 12.44
N MET A 163 7.95 -1.42 11.55
CA MET A 163 8.40 -0.21 10.87
C MET A 163 8.56 0.98 11.84
N ALA A 164 7.70 1.10 12.86
CA ALA A 164 7.86 2.12 13.88
C ALA A 164 9.14 1.92 14.70
N ILE A 165 9.41 0.67 15.11
CA ILE A 165 10.66 0.29 15.81
C ILE A 165 11.87 0.60 14.93
N TYR A 166 11.82 0.20 13.65
CA TYR A 166 12.91 0.48 12.71
C TYR A 166 13.21 1.97 12.59
N ARG A 167 12.17 2.80 12.38
CA ARG A 167 12.35 4.26 12.29
C ARG A 167 12.82 4.91 13.58
N ALA A 168 12.42 4.38 14.74
CA ALA A 168 12.79 4.94 16.03
C ALA A 168 14.24 4.58 16.43
N HIS A 169 14.66 3.33 16.18
CA HIS A 169 15.87 2.78 16.79
C HIS A 169 16.94 2.32 15.80
N HIS A 170 16.60 2.07 14.54
CA HIS A 170 17.50 1.39 13.59
C HIS A 170 17.74 2.13 12.28
N ILE A 171 17.08 3.26 12.05
CA ILE A 171 17.23 4.00 10.81
C ILE A 171 18.61 4.67 10.75
N PRO A 172 19.42 4.43 9.72
CA PRO A 172 20.71 5.10 9.60
C PRO A 172 20.53 6.61 9.41
N PRO A 173 21.43 7.43 9.96
CA PRO A 173 21.38 8.87 9.74
C PRO A 173 21.48 9.20 8.25
N ASN A 174 20.70 10.17 7.80
CA ASN A 174 20.67 10.66 6.41
C ASN A 174 20.30 9.59 5.36
N SER A 175 19.61 8.50 5.73
CA SER A 175 19.20 7.45 4.79
C SER A 175 17.84 7.68 4.14
N ILE A 176 17.06 8.66 4.61
CA ILE A 176 15.80 9.07 3.98
C ILE A 176 16.09 10.27 3.09
N ALA A 177 15.83 10.12 1.79
CA ALA A 177 15.91 11.24 0.86
C ALA A 177 14.80 12.26 1.17
N ALA A 178 15.19 13.50 1.48
CA ALA A 178 14.25 14.60 1.63
C ALA A 178 13.80 15.06 0.24
N ILE A 179 12.51 14.94 -0.06
CA ILE A 179 11.93 15.48 -1.29
C ILE A 179 11.90 17.02 -1.12
N PRO A 180 12.64 17.78 -1.94
CA PRO A 180 12.58 19.24 -1.85
C PRO A 180 11.19 19.72 -2.30
N PRO A 181 10.73 20.90 -1.84
CA PRO A 181 9.54 21.54 -2.40
C PRO A 181 9.70 21.71 -3.91
N GLY A 182 8.98 20.93 -4.71
CA GLY A 182 9.12 20.86 -6.18
C GLY A 182 9.55 19.50 -6.74
N GLY A 183 9.94 18.53 -5.91
CA GLY A 183 10.37 17.21 -6.35
C GLY A 183 11.82 17.16 -6.85
N TYR A 184 12.31 15.98 -7.25
CA TYR A 184 13.68 15.80 -7.76
C TYR A 184 13.85 16.20 -9.23
N ILE A 185 12.75 16.47 -9.92
CA ILE A 185 12.76 16.86 -11.33
C ILE A 185 12.94 18.37 -11.35
N THR A 186 14.11 18.83 -11.77
CA THR A 186 14.27 20.22 -12.16
C THR A 186 13.22 20.53 -13.22
N ASN A 187 12.47 21.63 -13.08
CA ASN A 187 11.42 22.10 -13.99
C ASN A 187 11.95 22.44 -15.41
N SER A 188 12.72 21.56 -16.07
CA SER A 188 12.93 21.64 -17.51
C SER A 188 11.65 21.13 -18.17
N ASN A 189 10.94 22.03 -18.83
CA ASN A 189 9.82 21.65 -19.68
C ASN A 189 10.41 20.97 -20.92
N PHE A 190 10.19 19.67 -21.07
CA PHE A 190 10.53 18.91 -22.27
C PHE A 190 9.28 18.24 -22.85
N SER A 191 9.28 17.94 -24.14
CA SER A 191 8.20 17.20 -24.81
C SER A 191 8.47 15.69 -24.74
N LEU A 192 7.41 14.90 -24.49
CA LEU A 192 7.53 13.44 -24.52
C LEU A 192 7.85 12.94 -25.94
N GLU A 193 7.34 13.63 -26.96
CA GLU A 193 7.66 13.39 -28.36
C GLU A 193 9.14 13.66 -28.67
N SER A 194 9.72 14.72 -28.10
CA SER A 194 11.17 14.99 -28.18
C SER A 194 11.96 13.80 -27.63
N ILE A 195 11.61 13.29 -26.44
CA ILE A 195 12.28 12.11 -25.86
C ILE A 195 12.16 10.88 -26.76
N ARG A 196 10.98 10.59 -27.29
CA ARG A 196 10.76 9.44 -28.19
C ARG A 196 11.60 9.52 -29.45
N TRP A 197 11.72 10.72 -30.03
CA TRP A 197 12.57 10.93 -31.19
C TRP A 197 14.05 10.71 -30.87
N LEU A 198 14.53 11.23 -29.73
CA LEU A 198 15.92 11.02 -29.31
C LEU A 198 16.23 9.55 -29.03
N ASP A 199 15.33 8.82 -28.38
CA ASP A 199 15.47 7.37 -28.16
C ASP A 199 15.52 6.60 -29.49
N PHE A 200 14.67 6.98 -30.45
CA PHE A 200 14.65 6.39 -31.79
C PHE A 200 15.98 6.63 -32.53
N VAL A 201 16.49 7.86 -32.56
CA VAL A 201 17.77 8.20 -33.19
C VAL A 201 18.94 7.51 -32.48
N SER A 202 18.93 7.50 -31.15
CA SER A 202 19.94 6.82 -30.33
C SER A 202 20.04 5.34 -30.69
N GLN A 203 18.91 4.66 -30.86
CA GLN A 203 18.87 3.24 -31.26
C GLN A 203 19.26 3.03 -32.73
N GLN A 204 18.77 3.87 -33.64
CA GLN A 204 19.03 3.73 -35.08
C GLN A 204 20.50 3.97 -35.43
N GLU A 205 21.11 5.00 -34.84
CA GLU A 205 22.50 5.39 -35.08
C GLU A 205 23.48 4.73 -34.11
N ASN A 206 22.97 4.01 -33.11
CA ASN A 206 23.75 3.39 -32.03
C ASN A 206 24.68 4.40 -31.32
N VAL A 207 24.13 5.57 -30.97
CA VAL A 207 24.83 6.67 -30.31
C VAL A 207 24.20 6.98 -28.94
N ALA A 208 25.03 7.30 -27.95
CA ALA A 208 24.53 7.69 -26.63
C ALA A 208 24.16 9.18 -26.61
N ILE A 209 22.86 9.48 -26.48
CA ILE A 209 22.34 10.86 -26.46
C ILE A 209 21.90 11.19 -25.03
N ALA A 210 22.47 12.23 -24.43
CA ALA A 210 22.04 12.77 -23.14
C ALA A 210 20.78 13.64 -23.31
N HIS A 211 19.72 13.39 -22.54
CA HIS A 211 18.44 14.11 -22.61
C HIS A 211 17.70 14.10 -21.25
N ALA A 212 16.58 14.81 -21.14
CA ALA A 212 15.89 15.09 -19.87
C ALA A 212 15.43 13.86 -19.04
N MET A 213 15.26 12.70 -19.68
CA MET A 213 14.70 11.48 -19.07
C MET A 213 15.74 10.39 -18.83
N ASN A 214 17.02 10.65 -19.07
CA ASN A 214 18.09 9.70 -18.78
C ASN A 214 19.09 10.25 -17.77
N GLY A 215 19.94 9.37 -17.22
CA GLY A 215 20.83 9.67 -16.09
C GLY A 215 21.87 10.77 -16.36
N HIS A 216 22.03 11.21 -17.60
CA HIS A 216 22.94 12.30 -17.98
C HIS A 216 22.28 13.68 -17.96
N GLY A 217 20.94 13.74 -18.07
CA GLY A 217 20.17 14.98 -18.14
C GLY A 217 20.41 15.79 -19.43
N GLU A 218 19.70 16.91 -19.58
CA GLU A 218 19.93 17.86 -20.67
C GLU A 218 21.28 18.59 -20.52
N LYS A 219 22.00 18.75 -21.63
CA LYS A 219 23.22 19.58 -21.67
C LYS A 219 22.88 21.02 -21.98
N LYS A 220 23.59 21.95 -21.34
CA LYS A 220 23.51 23.39 -21.65
C LYS A 220 24.61 23.78 -22.62
N LEU A 221 24.21 24.27 -23.80
CA LEU A 221 25.12 24.84 -24.80
C LEU A 221 24.91 26.36 -24.84
N MET A 222 25.99 27.14 -24.66
CA MET A 222 25.95 28.61 -24.73
C MET A 222 24.86 29.23 -23.83
N GLY A 223 24.72 28.71 -22.61
CA GLY A 223 23.79 29.23 -21.60
C GLY A 223 22.34 28.73 -21.68
N ALA A 224 21.97 27.93 -22.69
CA ALA A 224 20.63 27.35 -22.81
C ALA A 224 20.69 25.83 -23.05
N SER A 225 19.71 25.10 -22.49
CA SER A 225 19.58 23.66 -22.69
C SER A 225 19.30 23.33 -24.17
N VAL A 226 19.69 22.13 -24.59
CA VAL A 226 19.26 21.48 -25.83
C VAL A 226 18.51 20.20 -25.49
N ASP A 227 17.59 19.78 -26.37
CA ASP A 227 16.78 18.58 -26.16
C ASP A 227 17.65 17.31 -26.01
N GLY A 228 18.68 17.18 -26.86
CA GLY A 228 19.61 16.06 -26.83
C GLY A 228 21.05 16.45 -27.17
N PHE A 229 22.03 15.77 -26.59
CA PHE A 229 23.44 15.96 -26.93
C PHE A 229 24.24 14.66 -26.88
N CYS A 230 24.98 14.37 -27.94
CA CYS A 230 25.93 13.26 -27.98
C CYS A 230 27.36 13.79 -27.83
N GLU A 231 28.01 13.45 -26.71
CA GLU A 231 29.35 13.95 -26.40
C GLU A 231 30.44 13.34 -27.29
N ALA A 232 30.25 12.08 -27.72
CA ALA A 232 31.21 11.37 -28.57
C ALA A 232 31.30 11.98 -29.98
N THR A 233 30.17 12.41 -30.55
CA THR A 233 30.10 12.99 -31.90
C THR A 233 30.06 14.52 -31.90
N GLN A 234 29.98 15.15 -30.72
CA GLN A 234 29.77 16.59 -30.57
C GLN A 234 28.52 17.07 -31.34
N THR A 235 27.47 16.24 -31.36
CA THR A 235 26.20 16.49 -32.05
C THR A 235 25.13 16.94 -31.07
N ALA A 236 24.52 18.08 -31.35
CA ALA A 236 23.32 18.58 -30.70
C ALA A 236 22.07 18.15 -31.49
N TYR A 237 21.03 17.75 -30.77
CA TYR A 237 19.74 17.36 -31.31
C TYR A 237 18.67 18.33 -30.78
N GLN A 238 17.86 18.90 -31.67
CA GLN A 238 16.78 19.85 -31.33
C GLN A 238 15.45 19.39 -31.91
N TYR A 239 14.43 19.32 -31.06
CA TYR A 239 13.07 18.97 -31.46
C TYR A 239 12.19 20.22 -31.47
N HIS A 240 11.76 20.63 -32.66
CA HIS A 240 10.96 21.83 -32.82
C HIS A 240 9.47 21.52 -32.76
N GLY A 241 8.90 21.54 -31.56
CA GLY A 241 7.45 21.59 -31.34
C GLY A 241 6.82 22.73 -32.13
N CYS A 242 5.94 22.44 -33.10
CA CYS A 242 5.51 23.38 -34.13
C CYS A 242 4.83 24.61 -33.53
N PHE A 243 4.00 24.40 -32.52
CA PHE A 243 3.30 25.46 -31.78
C PHE A 243 4.25 26.37 -31.01
N PHE A 244 5.30 25.82 -30.38
CA PHE A 244 6.20 26.57 -29.51
C PHE A 244 7.37 27.24 -30.26
N HIS A 245 7.77 26.69 -31.39
CA HIS A 245 8.93 27.13 -32.17
C HIS A 245 8.58 27.95 -33.42
N GLY A 246 7.28 28.20 -33.68
CA GLY A 246 6.85 29.05 -34.77
C GLY A 246 6.95 28.38 -36.14
N CYS A 247 6.47 27.13 -36.30
CA CYS A 247 6.62 26.45 -37.59
C CYS A 247 5.91 27.21 -38.74
N PRO A 248 6.63 27.59 -39.82
CA PRO A 248 6.05 28.37 -40.92
C PRO A 248 5.15 27.55 -41.84
N ILE A 249 5.17 26.21 -41.72
CA ILE A 249 4.30 25.31 -42.48
C ILE A 249 2.96 25.13 -41.76
N CYS A 250 3.00 24.97 -40.44
CA CYS A 250 1.79 24.71 -39.65
C CYS A 250 1.02 25.98 -39.26
N TYR A 251 1.66 27.16 -39.28
CA TYR A 251 1.07 28.40 -38.81
C TYR A 251 1.52 29.61 -39.63
N ASP A 252 0.59 30.54 -39.88
CA ASP A 252 0.92 31.84 -40.47
C ASP A 252 1.79 32.68 -39.52
N ALA A 253 2.73 33.46 -40.07
CA ALA A 253 3.68 34.26 -39.30
C ALA A 253 3.01 35.29 -38.37
N THR A 254 1.85 35.81 -38.76
CA THR A 254 1.06 36.78 -37.98
C THR A 254 0.18 36.12 -36.91
N THR A 255 0.03 34.80 -36.93
CA THR A 255 -0.72 34.05 -35.93
C THR A 255 -0.13 34.30 -34.55
N PHE A 256 -0.96 34.61 -33.56
CA PHE A 256 -0.51 34.88 -32.20
C PHE A 256 -0.48 33.60 -31.36
N ASN A 257 0.67 33.29 -30.75
CA ASN A 257 0.78 32.22 -29.77
C ASN A 257 0.32 32.73 -28.38
N PRO A 258 -0.78 32.24 -27.81
CA PRO A 258 -1.33 32.74 -26.54
C PRO A 258 -0.50 32.35 -25.31
N VAL A 259 0.30 31.27 -25.40
CA VAL A 259 1.11 30.77 -24.29
C VAL A 259 2.40 31.59 -24.15
N LEU A 260 3.09 31.82 -25.27
CA LEU A 260 4.35 32.57 -25.31
C LEU A 260 4.13 34.08 -25.54
N GLN A 261 2.87 34.48 -25.76
CA GLN A 261 2.43 35.86 -25.99
C GLN A 261 3.22 36.57 -27.11
N LYS A 262 3.47 35.86 -28.22
CA LYS A 262 4.23 36.35 -29.37
C LYS A 262 3.67 35.83 -30.70
N PRO A 263 3.85 36.57 -31.80
CA PRO A 263 3.51 36.05 -33.12
C PRO A 263 4.41 34.88 -33.51
N MET A 264 3.88 33.92 -34.27
CA MET A 264 4.60 32.72 -34.69
C MET A 264 5.85 33.04 -35.50
N GLY A 265 5.84 34.09 -36.32
CA GLY A 265 7.03 34.56 -37.05
C GLY A 265 8.18 34.96 -36.12
N ALA A 266 7.90 35.63 -35.01
CA ALA A 266 8.93 36.02 -34.04
C ALA A 266 9.47 34.81 -33.23
N LEU A 267 8.65 33.75 -33.08
CA LEU A 267 9.12 32.48 -32.51
C LEU A 267 10.04 31.76 -33.50
N TYR A 268 9.65 31.71 -34.77
CA TYR A 268 10.45 31.13 -35.84
C TYR A 268 11.83 31.78 -35.96
N GLU A 269 11.88 33.10 -35.99
CA GLU A 269 13.13 33.86 -36.05
C GLU A 269 14.05 33.53 -34.87
N ARG A 270 13.48 33.37 -33.66
CA ARG A 270 14.24 32.97 -32.48
C ARG A 270 14.78 31.55 -32.62
N THR A 271 13.95 30.61 -33.08
CA THR A 271 14.34 29.22 -33.33
C THR A 271 15.50 29.17 -34.32
N GLN A 272 15.40 29.88 -35.44
CA GLN A 272 16.45 29.93 -36.45
C GLN A 272 17.74 30.57 -35.95
N LYS A 273 17.65 31.66 -35.20
CA LYS A 273 18.82 32.28 -34.56
C LYS A 273 19.52 31.28 -33.63
N ARG A 274 18.77 30.55 -32.81
CA ARG A 274 19.32 29.54 -31.91
C ARG A 274 19.97 28.38 -32.67
N SER A 275 19.32 27.87 -33.72
CA SER A 275 19.89 26.83 -34.57
C SER A 275 21.19 27.29 -35.24
N ALA A 276 21.27 28.55 -35.69
CA ALA A 276 22.49 29.13 -36.24
C ALA A 276 23.63 29.19 -35.21
N GLU A 277 23.35 29.69 -34.00
CA GLU A 277 24.34 29.75 -32.90
C GLU A 277 24.91 28.37 -32.56
N ILE A 278 24.07 27.32 -32.57
CA ILE A 278 24.54 25.95 -32.30
C ILE A 278 25.41 25.43 -33.45
N ARG A 279 25.00 25.66 -34.70
CA ARG A 279 25.74 25.23 -35.91
C ARG A 279 27.13 25.83 -36.02
N GLU A 280 27.37 27.00 -35.44
CA GLU A 280 28.70 27.61 -35.43
C GLU A 280 29.74 26.78 -34.67
N ARG A 281 29.32 25.93 -33.72
CA ARG A 281 30.21 25.23 -32.79
C ARG A 281 30.01 23.72 -32.72
N PHE A 282 28.86 23.23 -33.13
CA PHE A 282 28.46 21.82 -33.01
C PHE A 282 27.73 21.36 -34.27
N VAL A 283 27.74 20.05 -34.51
CA VAL A 283 26.85 19.46 -35.51
C VAL A 283 25.42 19.55 -34.97
N LEU A 284 24.49 20.10 -35.74
CA LEU A 284 23.08 20.23 -35.33
C LEU A 284 22.20 19.33 -36.20
N VAL A 285 21.50 18.40 -35.56
CA VAL A 285 20.39 17.64 -36.15
C VAL A 285 19.09 18.19 -35.57
N GLU A 286 18.16 18.54 -36.43
CA GLU A 286 16.86 19.08 -36.01
C GLU A 286 15.71 18.40 -36.74
N ILE A 287 14.58 18.27 -36.05
CA ILE A 287 13.33 17.77 -36.63
C ILE A 287 12.17 18.65 -36.18
N TRP A 288 11.21 18.90 -37.07
CA TRP A 288 9.96 19.54 -36.69
C TRP A 288 8.93 18.50 -36.24
N GLU A 289 8.07 18.88 -35.31
CA GLU A 289 7.04 17.99 -34.77
C GLU A 289 6.14 17.38 -35.86
N HIS A 290 5.78 18.14 -36.90
CA HIS A 290 4.93 17.64 -37.98
C HIS A 290 5.65 16.64 -38.89
N ASP A 291 6.97 16.73 -39.02
CA ASP A 291 7.79 15.76 -39.76
C ASP A 291 7.91 14.46 -38.97
N PHE A 292 8.19 14.56 -37.66
CA PHE A 292 8.28 13.39 -36.79
C PHE A 292 6.97 12.61 -36.71
N LYS A 293 5.83 13.30 -36.72
CA LYS A 293 4.50 12.67 -36.71
C LYS A 293 4.16 11.90 -37.99
N GLN A 294 4.96 12.03 -39.05
CA GLN A 294 4.78 11.34 -40.33
C GLN A 294 5.74 10.15 -40.51
N LEU A 295 6.70 9.96 -39.60
CA LEU A 295 7.59 8.79 -39.55
C LEU A 295 6.90 7.60 -38.88
#